data_AF-A0A0H4XJE3-F1
#
_entry.id   AF-A0A0H4XJE3-F1
#
_cell.length_a   1.000
_cell.length_b   1.000
_cell.length_c   1.000
_cell.angle_alpha   90.00
_cell.angle_beta   90.00
_cell.angle_gamma   90.00
#
_symmetry.space_group_name_H-M   'P 1'
#
loop_
_entity.id
_entity.type
_entity.pdbx_description
1 polymer ?
#
loop_
_entity_poly.entity_id
_entity_poly.type
_entity_poly.pdbx_seq_one_letter_code
_entity_poly.pdbx_strand_id
1 'polypeptide(L)'
;MKLKSDTYRLLWEAHAWAGAVASVLLVGMFLLGVAALFRHELMPWQEPRLRAPVAADETQALATLQSWLDARVGKDAPAHLDVDLPAPYSPWLRLEWKDKAGERNSVWLHPATGEQAPERSDLGYFLFLIHFLYPLPGGC
;
A
#
# COMPACT_ATOMS: atom_id res chain seq x y z
N MET A 1 -42.53 -19.02 25.63
CA MET A 1 -41.90 -18.16 26.67
C MET A 1 -41.93 -16.73 26.16
N LYS A 2 -42.76 -15.83 26.70
CA LYS A 2 -42.80 -14.42 26.26
C LYS A 2 -41.64 -13.68 26.94
N LEU A 3 -40.74 -13.09 26.15
CA LEU A 3 -39.68 -12.23 26.68
C LEU A 3 -40.33 -11.06 27.42
N LYS A 4 -39.77 -10.66 28.57
CA LYS A 4 -40.18 -9.44 29.26
C LYS A 4 -39.97 -8.24 28.32
N SER A 5 -40.88 -7.27 28.37
CA SER A 5 -40.86 -6.06 27.53
C SER A 5 -39.50 -5.35 27.55
N ASP A 6 -38.86 -5.29 28.72
CA ASP A 6 -37.54 -4.64 28.88
C ASP A 6 -36.43 -5.39 28.15
N THR A 7 -36.44 -6.73 28.19
CA THR A 7 -35.47 -7.56 27.47
C THR A 7 -35.63 -7.40 25.96
N TYR A 8 -36.87 -7.33 25.47
CA TYR A 8 -37.14 -7.10 24.05
C TYR A 8 -36.62 -5.73 23.59
N ARG A 9 -36.88 -4.68 24.37
CA ARG A 9 -36.39 -3.34 24.08
C ARG A 9 -34.87 -3.28 24.03
N LEU A 10 -34.19 -3.88 25.00
CA LEU A 10 -32.73 -3.94 25.04
C LEU A 10 -32.15 -4.65 23.81
N LEU A 11 -32.72 -5.80 23.43
CA LEU A 11 -32.26 -6.56 22.26
C LEU A 11 -32.50 -5.80 20.96
N TRP A 12 -33.63 -5.11 20.85
CA TRP A 12 -33.95 -4.27 19.69
C TRP A 12 -32.98 -3.10 19.55
N GLU A 13 -32.73 -2.36 20.65
CA GLU A 13 -31.79 -1.24 20.67
C GLU A 13 -30.37 -1.72 20.33
N ALA A 14 -29.93 -2.85 20.92
CA ALA A 14 -28.64 -3.45 20.62
C ALA A 14 -28.51 -3.85 19.14
N HIS A 15 -29.54 -4.48 18.57
CA HIS A 15 -29.56 -4.85 17.16
C HIS A 15 -29.51 -3.63 16.24
N ALA A 16 -30.29 -2.59 16.54
CA ALA A 16 -30.31 -1.36 15.75
C ALA A 16 -28.95 -0.66 15.75
N TRP A 17 -28.31 -0.53 16.93
CA TRP A 17 -26.99 0.08 17.04
C TRP A 17 -25.89 -0.78 16.41
N ALA A 18 -25.94 -2.11 16.59
CA ALA A 18 -25.00 -3.01 15.94
C ALA A 18 -25.10 -2.92 14.42
N GLY A 19 -26.32 -2.91 13.87
CA GLY A 19 -26.58 -2.75 12.44
C GLY A 19 -26.11 -1.39 11.92
N ALA A 20 -26.37 -0.30 12.63
CA ALA A 20 -25.93 1.04 12.25
C ALA A 20 -24.39 1.15 12.19
N VAL A 21 -23.70 0.68 13.23
CA VAL A 21 -22.23 0.69 13.28
C VAL A 21 -21.64 -0.23 12.20
N ALA A 22 -22.14 -1.45 12.08
CA ALA A 22 -21.67 -2.40 11.07
C ALA A 22 -21.86 -1.86 9.64
N SER A 23 -22.98 -1.19 9.37
CA SER A 23 -23.26 -0.61 8.05
C SER A 23 -22.24 0.47 7.68
N VAL A 24 -21.90 1.38 8.61
CA VAL A 24 -20.89 2.41 8.36
C VAL A 24 -19.52 1.80 8.09
N LEU A 25 -19.13 0.79 8.87
CA LEU A 25 -17.85 0.08 8.68
C LEU A 25 -17.81 -0.67 7.33
N LEU A 26 -18.90 -1.35 6.97
CA LEU A 26 -19.00 -2.06 5.70
C LEU A 26 -18.89 -1.09 4.51
N VAL A 27 -19.61 0.04 4.55
CA VAL A 27 -19.50 1.08 3.51
C VAL A 27 -18.05 1.55 3.37
N GLY A 28 -17.37 1.84 4.48
CA GLY A 28 -15.95 2.21 4.48
C GLY A 28 -15.06 1.13 3.85
N MET A 29 -15.26 -0.14 4.22
CA MET A 29 -14.49 -1.26 3.64
C MET A 29 -14.75 -1.47 2.16
N PHE A 30 -15.99 -1.31 1.69
CA PHE A 30 -16.29 -1.40 0.26
C PHE A 30 -15.62 -0.28 -0.52
N LEU A 31 -15.64 0.96 -0.02
CA LEU A 31 -14.94 2.09 -0.66
C LEU A 31 -13.42 1.85 -0.71
N LEU A 32 -12.84 1.33 0.38
CA LEU A 32 -11.43 0.94 0.41
C LEU A 32 -11.13 -0.20 -0.57
N GLY A 33 -12.04 -1.16 -0.72
CA GLY A 33 -11.92 -2.26 -1.69
C GLY A 33 -11.93 -1.76 -3.13
N VAL A 34 -12.78 -0.78 -3.45
CA VAL A 34 -12.77 -0.10 -4.76
C VAL A 34 -11.44 0.62 -4.97
N ALA A 35 -10.96 1.36 -3.98
CA ALA A 35 -9.66 2.04 -4.08
C ALA A 35 -8.50 1.03 -4.25
N ALA A 36 -8.56 -0.12 -3.58
CA ALA A 36 -7.58 -1.19 -3.69
C ALA A 36 -7.54 -1.82 -5.08
N LEU A 37 -8.71 -2.02 -5.71
CA LEU A 37 -8.82 -2.53 -7.08
C LEU A 37 -8.12 -1.61 -8.09
N PHE A 38 -8.26 -0.30 -7.90
CA PHE A 38 -7.71 0.73 -8.78
C PHE A 38 -6.38 1.32 -8.30
N ARG A 39 -5.64 0.62 -7.43
CA ARG A 39 -4.40 1.16 -6.82
C ARG A 39 -3.37 1.60 -7.87
N HIS A 40 -3.27 0.86 -8.97
CA HIS A 40 -2.28 1.12 -10.03
C HIS A 40 -2.68 2.30 -10.90
N GLU A 41 -3.98 2.48 -11.11
CA GLU A 41 -4.58 3.58 -11.83
C GLU A 41 -4.52 4.87 -11.02
N LEU A 42 -4.67 4.77 -9.69
CA LEU A 42 -4.55 5.89 -8.75
C LEU A 42 -3.13 6.45 -8.68
N MET A 43 -2.09 5.60 -8.80
CA MET A 43 -0.69 6.03 -8.72
C MET A 43 -0.34 7.20 -9.66
N PRO A 44 -0.65 7.15 -10.97
CA PRO A 44 -0.51 8.29 -11.88
C PRO A 44 -1.22 9.58 -11.48
N TRP A 45 -2.32 9.52 -10.71
CA TRP A 45 -3.04 10.70 -10.23
C TRP A 45 -2.40 11.32 -8.99
N GLN A 46 -1.74 10.49 -8.18
CA GLN A 46 -0.99 10.96 -7.02
C GLN A 46 0.28 11.71 -7.40
N GLU A 47 0.92 11.31 -8.51
CA GLU A 47 2.13 11.97 -9.00
C GLU A 47 2.13 12.05 -10.54
N PRO A 48 1.64 13.17 -11.11
CA PRO A 48 1.57 13.36 -12.56
C PRO A 48 2.93 13.25 -13.25
N ARG A 49 4.05 13.55 -12.55
CA ARG A 49 5.41 13.48 -13.11
C ARG A 49 5.84 12.06 -13.47
N LEU A 50 5.28 11.04 -12.81
CA LEU A 50 5.59 9.63 -13.06
C LEU A 50 4.77 9.02 -14.21
N ARG A 51 3.85 9.79 -14.82
CA ARG A 51 3.14 9.39 -16.06
C ARG A 51 4.06 9.35 -17.27
N ALA A 52 5.21 10.01 -17.20
CA ALA A 52 6.18 10.00 -18.29
C ALA A 52 6.63 8.54 -18.50
N PRO A 53 6.40 7.95 -19.69
CA PRO A 53 6.92 6.62 -19.97
C PRO A 53 8.43 6.68 -19.88
N VAL A 54 9.00 5.90 -18.97
CA VAL A 54 10.44 5.72 -18.92
C VAL A 54 10.79 4.61 -19.90
N ALA A 55 11.45 4.98 -20.99
CA ALA A 55 12.01 4.02 -21.94
C ALA A 55 13.29 3.43 -21.33
N ALA A 56 13.15 2.42 -20.48
CA ALA A 56 14.26 1.59 -20.03
C ALA A 56 13.98 0.15 -20.43
N ASP A 57 14.96 -0.50 -21.05
CA ASP A 57 14.92 -1.94 -21.26
C ASP A 57 15.04 -2.67 -19.91
N GLU A 58 14.48 -3.87 -19.80
CA GLU A 58 14.51 -4.68 -18.58
C GLU A 58 15.95 -4.92 -18.11
N THR A 59 16.85 -5.21 -19.05
CA THR A 59 18.29 -5.39 -18.80
C THR A 59 18.92 -4.16 -18.15
N GLN A 60 18.55 -2.96 -18.61
CA GLN A 60 19.07 -1.70 -18.09
C GLN A 60 18.51 -1.40 -16.69
N ALA A 61 17.22 -1.70 -16.46
CA ALA A 61 16.59 -1.55 -15.15
C ALA A 61 17.25 -2.45 -14.10
N LEU A 62 17.52 -3.71 -14.45
CA LEU A 62 18.20 -4.65 -13.57
C LEU A 62 19.65 -4.25 -13.28
N ALA A 63 20.39 -3.78 -14.29
CA ALA A 63 21.76 -3.29 -14.09
C ALA A 63 21.78 -2.06 -13.16
N THR A 64 20.84 -1.15 -13.33
CA THR A 64 20.68 0.04 -12.48
C THR A 64 20.34 -0.36 -11.05
N LEU A 65 19.39 -1.27 -10.87
CA LEU A 65 19.03 -1.84 -9.57
C LEU A 65 20.24 -2.45 -8.87
N GLN A 66 20.99 -3.32 -9.56
CA GLN A 66 22.18 -3.96 -9.02
C GLN A 66 23.21 -2.92 -8.58
N SER A 67 23.50 -1.93 -9.44
CA SER A 67 24.46 -0.85 -9.12
C SER A 67 24.04 -0.04 -7.88
N TRP A 68 22.74 0.20 -7.72
CA TRP A 68 22.21 0.91 -6.57
C TRP A 68 22.31 0.09 -5.29
N LEU A 69 22.01 -1.21 -5.36
CA LEU A 69 22.16 -2.12 -4.22
C LEU A 69 23.63 -2.23 -3.79
N ASP A 70 24.54 -2.38 -4.74
CA ASP A 70 25.98 -2.46 -4.47
C ASP A 70 26.50 -1.18 -3.80
N ALA A 71 26.04 -0.01 -4.25
CA ALA A 71 26.45 1.28 -3.71
C ALA A 71 25.87 1.58 -2.32
N ARG A 72 24.64 1.15 -2.03
CA ARG A 72 23.88 1.61 -0.87
C ARG A 72 23.71 0.58 0.24
N VAL A 73 23.58 -0.68 -0.15
CA VAL A 73 23.27 -1.78 0.76
C VAL A 73 24.54 -2.50 1.19
N GLY A 74 25.53 -2.61 0.30
CA GLY A 74 26.85 -3.16 0.63
C GLY A 74 26.77 -4.47 1.41
N LYS A 75 27.40 -4.54 2.59
CA LYS A 75 27.38 -5.72 3.49
C LYS A 75 26.23 -5.73 4.50
N ASP A 76 25.44 -4.66 4.60
CA ASP A 76 24.42 -4.49 5.63
C ASP A 76 23.02 -4.62 5.03
N ALA A 77 22.85 -5.69 4.24
CA ALA A 77 21.60 -5.97 3.54
C ALA A 77 20.43 -6.20 4.49
N PRO A 78 19.26 -5.60 4.21
CA PRO A 78 18.08 -5.90 4.99
C PRO A 78 17.75 -7.39 4.85
N ALA A 79 17.25 -7.99 5.91
CA ALA A 79 16.89 -9.41 5.90
C ALA A 79 15.81 -9.75 4.86
N HIS A 80 15.02 -8.75 4.45
CA HIS A 80 14.03 -8.85 3.40
C HIS A 80 14.02 -7.55 2.58
N LEU A 81 14.07 -7.70 1.26
CA LEU A 81 13.99 -6.62 0.28
C LEU A 81 12.95 -7.01 -0.77
N ASP A 82 11.89 -6.24 -0.84
CA ASP A 82 10.88 -6.33 -1.89
C ASP A 82 11.26 -5.39 -3.03
N VAL A 83 11.18 -5.89 -4.27
CA VAL A 83 11.49 -5.13 -5.48
C VAL A 83 10.35 -5.26 -6.48
N ASP A 84 9.75 -4.13 -6.85
CA ASP A 84 8.84 -4.09 -8.00
C ASP A 84 9.59 -3.55 -9.22
N LEU A 85 9.58 -4.36 -10.29
CA LEU A 85 10.15 -3.99 -11.58
C LEU A 85 9.24 -3.01 -12.34
N PRO A 86 9.80 -2.23 -13.30
CA PRO A 86 9.01 -1.32 -14.11
C PRO A 86 7.93 -2.07 -14.90
N ALA A 87 6.71 -1.57 -14.81
CA ALA A 87 5.54 -2.09 -15.52
C ALA A 87 4.82 -0.95 -16.25
N PRO A 88 3.92 -1.22 -17.23
CA PRO A 88 3.24 -0.18 -17.99
C PRO A 88 2.49 0.86 -17.14
N TYR A 89 1.96 0.44 -15.99
CA TYR A 89 1.23 1.30 -15.03
C TYR A 89 2.13 1.88 -13.92
N SER A 90 3.40 1.47 -13.87
CA SER A 90 4.39 1.90 -12.88
C SER A 90 5.78 1.86 -13.53
N PRO A 91 6.16 2.86 -14.34
CA PRO A 91 7.38 2.82 -15.14
C PRO A 91 8.66 3.06 -14.33
N TRP A 92 8.61 2.86 -13.01
CA TRP A 92 9.71 3.12 -12.07
C TRP A 92 10.02 1.85 -11.26
N LEU A 93 11.26 1.73 -10.81
CA LEU A 93 11.66 0.70 -9.84
C LEU A 93 11.19 1.11 -8.45
N ARG A 94 10.54 0.21 -7.72
CA ARG A 94 10.22 0.39 -6.29
C ARG A 94 11.00 -0.63 -5.46
N LEU A 95 11.56 -0.15 -4.37
CA LEU A 95 12.29 -0.95 -3.39
C LEU A 95 11.66 -0.71 -2.03
N GLU A 96 11.27 -1.77 -1.33
CA GLU A 96 10.72 -1.72 0.04
C GLU A 96 11.51 -2.66 0.95
N TRP A 97 11.87 -2.20 2.14
CA TRP A 97 12.55 -3.03 3.14
C TRP A 97 12.17 -2.62 4.55
N LYS A 98 12.48 -3.49 5.52
CA LYS A 98 12.45 -3.16 6.95
C LYS A 98 13.88 -2.98 7.45
N ASP A 99 14.12 -1.91 8.18
CA ASP A 99 15.41 -1.72 8.84
C ASP A 99 15.53 -2.58 10.12
N LYS A 100 16.68 -2.49 10.79
CA LYS A 100 16.94 -3.24 12.04
C LYS A 100 16.03 -2.80 13.20
N ALA A 101 15.45 -1.61 13.14
CA ALA A 101 14.47 -1.11 14.13
C ALA A 101 13.04 -1.58 13.80
N GLY A 102 12.82 -2.17 12.62
CA GLY A 102 11.52 -2.62 12.14
C GLY A 102 10.74 -1.58 11.35
N GLU A 103 11.33 -0.39 11.12
CA GLU A 103 10.70 0.68 10.35
C GLU A 103 10.69 0.33 8.87
N ARG A 104 9.54 0.55 8.22
CA ARG A 104 9.36 0.26 6.80
C ARG A 104 9.86 1.43 5.97
N ASN A 105 10.87 1.17 5.16
CA ASN A 105 11.46 2.15 4.26
C ASN A 105 11.08 1.80 2.82
N SER A 106 10.86 2.82 1.99
CA SER A 106 10.63 2.63 0.56
C SER A 106 11.36 3.70 -0.25
N VAL A 107 11.84 3.32 -1.44
CA VAL A 107 12.47 4.25 -2.37
C VAL A 107 12.06 3.90 -3.79
N TRP A 108 11.97 4.94 -4.62
CA TRP A 108 11.63 4.85 -6.02
C TRP A 108 12.80 5.33 -6.86
N LEU A 109 13.20 4.51 -7.84
CA LEU A 109 14.36 4.80 -8.68
C LEU A 109 13.95 4.91 -10.15
N HIS A 110 14.53 5.88 -10.83
CA HIS A 110 14.42 5.97 -12.27
C HIS A 110 15.20 4.80 -12.90
N PRO A 111 14.55 3.94 -13.72
CA PRO A 111 15.14 2.67 -14.15
C PRO A 111 16.34 2.79 -15.09
N ALA A 112 16.56 3.95 -15.71
CA ALA A 112 17.73 4.17 -16.57
C ALA A 112 18.89 4.92 -15.90
N THR A 113 18.63 5.70 -14.84
CA THR A 113 19.64 6.59 -14.22
C THR A 113 19.94 6.25 -12.77
N GLY A 114 19.07 5.49 -12.09
CA GLY A 114 19.19 5.20 -10.67
C GLY A 114 18.87 6.39 -9.77
N GLU A 115 18.39 7.49 -10.34
CA GLU A 115 18.02 8.69 -9.58
C GLU A 115 16.83 8.40 -8.67
N GLN A 116 16.95 8.80 -7.40
CA GLN A 116 15.88 8.65 -6.44
C GLN A 116 14.80 9.69 -6.67
N ALA A 117 13.55 9.25 -6.77
CA ALA A 117 12.43 10.18 -6.75
C ALA A 117 12.37 10.88 -5.38
N PRO A 118 12.04 12.18 -5.34
CA PRO A 118 11.79 12.89 -4.08
C PRO A 118 10.61 12.28 -3.32
N GLU A 119 10.50 12.62 -2.03
CA GLU A 119 9.44 12.17 -1.13
C GLU A 119 8.05 12.37 -1.76
N ARG A 120 7.20 11.36 -1.65
CA ARG A 120 5.99 11.19 -2.46
C ARG A 120 4.81 10.69 -1.63
N SER A 121 3.60 10.95 -2.12
CA SER A 121 2.39 10.37 -1.55
C SER A 121 2.29 8.89 -1.91
N ASP A 122 2.10 8.03 -0.90
CA ASP A 122 1.81 6.61 -1.09
C ASP A 122 0.36 6.23 -0.76
N LEU A 123 -0.55 7.20 -0.87
CA LEU A 123 -1.97 7.05 -0.56
C LEU A 123 -2.62 5.84 -1.24
N GLY A 124 -2.45 5.61 -2.53
CA GLY A 124 -3.06 4.47 -3.23
C GLY A 124 -2.65 3.11 -2.64
N TYR A 125 -1.36 2.95 -2.32
CA TYR A 125 -0.86 1.75 -1.65
C TYR A 125 -1.30 1.68 -0.18
N PHE A 126 -1.35 2.81 0.52
CA PHE A 126 -1.90 2.86 1.89
C PHE A 126 -3.38 2.45 1.93
N LEU A 127 -4.20 2.94 0.99
CA LEU A 127 -5.62 2.57 0.86
C LEU A 127 -5.78 1.07 0.56
N PHE A 128 -4.88 0.51 -0.26
CA PHE A 128 -4.78 -0.93 -0.46
C PHE A 128 -4.46 -1.66 0.86
N LEU A 129 -3.44 -1.24 1.60
CA LEU A 129 -3.03 -1.89 2.86
C LEU A 129 -4.12 -1.82 3.94
N ILE A 130 -4.74 -0.65 4.14
CA ILE A 130 -5.76 -0.46 5.18
C ILE A 130 -7.06 -1.19 4.86
N HIS A 131 -7.35 -1.49 3.58
CA HIS A 131 -8.46 -2.40 3.23
C HIS A 131 -8.29 -3.79 3.86
N PHE A 132 -7.05 -4.28 3.92
CA PHE A 132 -6.67 -5.52 4.60
C PHE A 132 -6.31 -5.32 6.08
N LEU A 133 -6.48 -4.10 6.62
CA LEU A 133 -6.14 -3.75 7.99
C LEU A 133 -4.66 -3.93 8.37
N TYR A 134 -3.75 -4.06 7.39
CA TYR A 134 -2.32 -4.26 7.60
C TYR A 134 -1.64 -3.21 8.50
N PRO A 135 -1.96 -1.91 8.41
CA PRO A 135 -1.32 -0.90 9.23
C PRO A 135 -1.77 -0.91 10.71
N LEU A 136 -2.83 -1.65 11.05
CA LEU A 136 -3.36 -1.68 12.41
C LEU A 136 -2.62 -2.71 13.28
N PRO A 137 -2.51 -2.47 14.61
CA PRO A 137 -1.96 -3.45 15.53
C PRO A 137 -2.75 -4.76 15.47
N GLY A 138 -2.12 -5.85 15.05
CA GLY A 138 -2.77 -7.17 14.91
C GLY A 138 -3.43 -7.43 13.56
N GLY A 139 -3.24 -6.57 12.55
CA GLY A 139 -3.58 -6.88 11.16
C GLY A 139 -2.79 -8.10 10.65
N CYS A 140 -3.42 -8.91 9.78
CA CYS A 140 -2.86 -10.12 9.18
C CYS A 140 -2.73 -9.97 7.67
#